data_AF-A0A0A7GFK7-F1
#
_entry.id   AF-A0A0A7GFK7-F1
#
_cell.length_a   1.000
_cell.length_b   1.000
_cell.length_c   1.000
_cell.angle_alpha   90.00
_cell.angle_beta   90.00
_cell.angle_gamma   90.00
#
_symmetry.space_group_name_H-M   'P 1'
#
loop_
_entity.id
_entity.type
_entity.pdbx_description
1 polymer ?
#
loop_
_entity_poly.entity_id
_entity_poly.type
_entity_poly.pdbx_seq_one_letter_code
_entity_poly.pdbx_strand_id
1 'polypeptide(L)'
;MRKLVAAVVIVLLFSGIAGAWDIQRLEYNASTSTLKINYDLNPFEGFLAFILGGEFSKKITENFILGNYTLVHAGFTSVTIQLNETVHFKEPVAVKIVNGNESYFLTNVTELRPEFERPKN
;
A
#
# COMPACT_ATOMS: atom_id res chain seq x y z
N MET A 1 12.21 26.18 -17.52
CA MET A 1 11.90 24.76 -17.76
C MET A 1 11.68 23.94 -16.47
N ARG A 2 12.56 23.95 -15.46
CA ARG A 2 12.36 23.18 -14.21
C ARG A 2 11.05 23.46 -13.45
N LYS A 3 10.60 24.71 -13.40
CA LYS A 3 9.35 25.10 -12.73
C LYS A 3 8.08 24.58 -13.42
N LEU A 4 8.16 24.34 -14.73
CA LEU A 4 7.02 23.84 -15.52
C LEU A 4 6.82 22.33 -15.32
N VAL A 5 7.92 21.57 -15.23
CA VAL A 5 7.89 20.12 -14.94
C VAL A 5 7.32 19.87 -13.55
N ALA A 6 7.74 20.65 -12.55
CA ALA A 6 7.18 20.54 -11.20
C ALA A 6 5.67 20.85 -11.18
N ALA A 7 5.22 21.87 -11.90
CA ALA A 7 3.81 22.23 -11.96
C ALA A 7 2.96 21.15 -12.66
N VAL A 8 3.45 20.55 -13.75
CA VAL A 8 2.75 19.44 -14.45
C VAL A 8 2.68 18.19 -13.56
N VAL A 9 3.76 17.86 -12.85
CA VAL A 9 3.79 16.73 -11.91
C VAL A 9 2.83 16.96 -10.74
N ILE A 10 2.76 18.18 -10.21
CA ILE A 10 1.80 18.56 -9.16
C ILE A 10 0.36 18.47 -9.70
N VAL A 11 0.06 19.02 -10.87
CA VAL A 11 -1.28 18.93 -11.47
C VAL A 11 -1.70 17.47 -11.68
N LEU A 12 -0.78 16.60 -12.13
CA LEU A 12 -1.04 15.16 -12.27
C LEU A 12 -1.27 14.46 -10.93
N LEU A 13 -0.55 14.85 -9.87
CA LEU A 13 -0.76 14.31 -8.51
C LEU A 13 -2.14 14.70 -7.92
N PHE A 14 -2.68 15.87 -8.29
CA PHE A 14 -3.94 16.41 -7.76
C PHE A 14 -5.16 16.21 -8.68
N SER A 15 -4.97 15.91 -9.97
CA SER A 15 -6.07 15.71 -10.92
C SER A 15 -6.72 14.32 -10.85
N GLY A 16 -6.31 13.49 -9.89
CA GLY A 16 -6.74 12.11 -9.82
C GLY A 16 -6.10 11.30 -10.94
N ILE A 17 -4.88 10.79 -10.70
CA ILE A 17 -4.49 9.48 -11.23
C ILE A 17 -5.40 8.45 -10.53
N ALA A 18 -6.69 8.53 -10.85
CA ALA A 18 -7.70 7.53 -10.64
C ALA A 18 -7.64 6.70 -11.92
N GLY A 19 -6.92 5.59 -11.86
CA GLY A 19 -6.91 4.64 -12.97
C GLY A 19 -5.61 3.86 -13.06
N ALA A 20 -5.69 2.59 -12.64
CA ALA A 20 -4.87 1.46 -13.09
C ALA A 20 -3.58 1.08 -12.35
N TRP A 21 -3.42 1.39 -11.06
CA TRP A 21 -2.51 0.56 -10.25
C TRP A 21 -3.24 -0.74 -9.92
N ASP A 22 -2.87 -1.82 -10.59
CA ASP A 22 -3.46 -3.12 -10.34
C ASP A 22 -2.84 -3.72 -9.08
N ILE A 23 -3.61 -3.76 -7.98
CA ILE A 23 -3.17 -4.37 -6.73
C ILE A 23 -3.16 -5.89 -6.94
N GLN A 24 -2.00 -6.42 -7.34
CA GLN A 24 -1.84 -7.84 -7.63
C GLN A 24 -1.96 -8.72 -6.39
N ARG A 25 -1.32 -8.29 -5.29
CA ARG A 25 -1.21 -9.12 -4.09
C ARG A 25 -1.00 -8.31 -2.84
N LEU A 26 -1.82 -8.63 -1.83
CA LEU A 26 -1.66 -8.20 -0.45
C LEU A 26 -1.17 -9.36 0.39
N GLU A 27 -0.06 -9.17 1.08
CA GLU A 27 0.49 -10.16 2.00
C GLU A 27 0.67 -9.52 3.38
N TYR A 28 -0.08 -9.99 4.36
CA TYR A 28 -0.01 -9.55 5.73
C TYR A 28 0.74 -10.59 6.57
N ASN A 29 1.84 -10.17 7.18
CA ASN A 29 2.58 -10.97 8.15
C ASN A 29 2.08 -10.64 9.55
N ALA A 30 1.41 -11.60 10.18
CA ALA A 30 0.81 -11.44 11.50
C ALA A 30 1.86 -11.28 12.61
N SER A 31 3.00 -11.97 12.50
CA SER A 31 4.07 -11.93 13.51
C SER A 31 4.75 -10.56 13.58
N THR A 32 4.82 -9.83 12.46
CA THR A 32 5.43 -8.48 12.41
C THR A 32 4.39 -7.36 12.27
N SER A 33 3.10 -7.70 12.16
CA SER A 33 2.02 -6.76 11.84
C SER A 33 2.31 -5.89 10.60
N THR A 34 2.98 -6.47 9.60
CA THR A 34 3.32 -5.75 8.37
C THR A 34 2.48 -6.21 7.19
N LEU A 35 1.92 -5.26 6.44
CA LEU A 35 1.22 -5.49 5.19
C LEU A 35 2.11 -5.07 4.02
N LYS A 36 2.39 -6.01 3.12
CA LYS A 36 3.02 -5.76 1.83
C LYS A 36 1.97 -5.66 0.75
N ILE A 37 1.95 -4.54 0.06
CA ILE A 37 1.08 -4.21 -1.06
C ILE A 37 1.95 -4.30 -2.32
N ASN A 38 1.66 -5.27 -3.19
CA ASN A 38 2.31 -5.40 -4.49
C ASN A 38 1.38 -4.86 -5.55
N TYR A 39 1.93 -4.05 -6.45
CA TYR A 39 1.17 -3.41 -7.52
C TYR A 39 2.01 -3.37 -8.79
N ASP A 40 1.33 -3.39 -9.93
CA ASP A 40 1.95 -3.15 -11.23
C ASP A 40 1.78 -1.70 -11.64
N LEU A 41 2.83 -1.17 -12.27
CA LEU A 41 2.85 0.17 -12.83
C LEU A 41 2.93 0.07 -14.35
N ASN A 42 2.10 0.84 -15.04
CA ASN A 42 2.30 1.06 -16.46
C ASN A 42 3.57 1.92 -16.72
N PRO A 43 4.08 1.98 -17.96
CA PRO A 43 5.32 2.71 -18.25
C PRO A 43 5.32 4.20 -17.83
N PHE A 44 4.16 4.86 -17.87
CA PHE A 44 4.03 6.26 -17.46
C PHE A 44 4.12 6.40 -15.94
N GLU A 45 3.45 5.53 -15.20
CA GLU A 45 3.52 5.47 -13.74
C GLU A 45 4.91 5.07 -13.24
N GLY A 46 5.59 4.15 -13.93
CA GLY A 46 6.98 3.80 -13.64
C GLY A 46 7.92 5.01 -13.79
N PHE A 47 7.70 5.86 -14.79
CA PHE A 47 8.44 7.12 -14.94
C PHE A 47 8.14 8.12 -13.82
N LEU A 48 6.87 8.23 -13.40
CA LEU A 48 6.48 9.06 -12.27
C LEU A 48 7.10 8.55 -10.96
N ALA A 49 7.07 7.24 -10.70
CA ALA A 49 7.70 6.61 -9.55
C ALA A 49 9.21 6.86 -9.52
N PHE A 50 9.87 6.86 -10.69
CA PHE A 50 11.29 7.19 -10.80
C PHE A 50 11.60 8.65 -10.42
N ILE A 51 10.73 9.60 -10.81
CA ILE A 51 10.93 11.02 -10.48
C ILE A 51 10.57 11.33 -9.03
N LEU A 52 9.46 10.77 -8.55
CA LEU A 52 8.84 11.13 -7.26
C LEU A 52 9.30 10.26 -6.10
N GLY A 53 9.82 9.06 -6.37
CA GLY A 53 10.28 8.13 -5.36
C GLY A 53 9.21 7.80 -4.32
N GLY A 54 9.57 7.91 -3.04
CA GLY A 54 8.72 7.51 -1.91
C GLY A 54 7.38 8.24 -1.81
N GLU A 55 7.27 9.47 -2.31
CA GLU A 55 5.99 10.22 -2.33
C GLU A 55 4.94 9.53 -3.23
N PHE A 56 5.38 8.91 -4.32
CA PHE A 56 4.49 8.15 -5.21
C PHE A 56 3.92 6.91 -4.50
N SER A 57 4.80 6.11 -3.90
CA SER A 57 4.45 4.93 -3.11
C SER A 57 3.52 5.25 -1.92
N LYS A 58 3.78 6.37 -1.24
CA LYS A 58 2.91 6.87 -0.17
C LYS A 58 1.51 7.17 -0.71
N LYS A 59 1.42 7.84 -1.86
CA LYS A 59 0.14 8.17 -2.47
C LYS A 59 -0.67 6.93 -2.88
N ILE A 60 0.01 5.88 -3.37
CA ILE A 60 -0.63 4.59 -3.64
C ILE A 60 -1.29 4.04 -2.38
N THR A 61 -0.57 4.05 -1.27
CA THR A 61 -1.07 3.53 0.00
C THR A 61 -2.24 4.36 0.53
N GLU A 62 -2.15 5.69 0.52
CA GLU A 62 -3.25 6.59 0.92
C GLU A 62 -4.50 6.46 0.04
N ASN A 63 -4.31 6.11 -1.23
CA ASN A 63 -5.42 5.88 -2.15
C ASN A 63 -6.10 4.52 -1.91
N PHE A 64 -5.38 3.54 -1.37
CA PHE A 64 -5.87 2.18 -1.18
C PHE A 64 -6.35 1.89 0.25
N ILE A 65 -5.70 2.48 1.26
CA ILE A 65 -5.90 2.19 2.68
C ILE A 65 -6.20 3.48 3.45
N LEU A 66 -7.17 3.38 4.35
CA LEU A 66 -7.52 4.38 5.35
C LEU A 66 -7.12 3.87 6.74
N GLY A 67 -6.56 4.74 7.58
CA GLY A 67 -6.19 4.40 8.95
C GLY A 67 -4.74 4.75 9.28
N ASN A 68 -4.32 4.41 10.49
CA ASN A 68 -3.00 4.76 11.01
C ASN A 68 -2.00 3.62 10.76
N TYR A 69 -0.97 3.90 9.97
CA TYR A 69 0.09 2.97 9.63
C TYR A 69 1.43 3.69 9.52
N THR A 70 2.52 2.94 9.71
CA THR A 70 3.88 3.42 9.46
C THR A 70 4.38 2.87 8.14
N LEU A 71 4.90 3.75 7.26
CA LEU A 71 5.58 3.32 6.04
C LEU A 71 6.95 2.72 6.41
N VAL A 72 7.15 1.43 6.14
CA VAL A 72 8.41 0.72 6.44
C VAL A 72 9.34 0.73 5.23
N HIS A 73 8.78 0.47 4.05
CA HIS A 73 9.53 0.43 2.80
C HIS A 73 8.67 0.89 1.63
N ALA A 74 9.25 1.72 0.77
CA ALA A 74 8.66 2.17 -0.48
C ALA A 74 9.57 1.76 -1.64
N GLY A 75 9.15 0.74 -2.39
CA GLY A 75 9.79 0.27 -3.59
C GLY A 75 9.02 0.66 -4.85
N PHE A 76 9.62 0.36 -6.00
CA PHE A 76 9.01 0.66 -7.31
C PHE A 76 7.71 -0.11 -7.58
N THR A 77 7.63 -1.37 -7.15
CA THR A 77 6.49 -2.28 -7.41
C THR A 77 5.84 -2.80 -6.13
N SER A 78 6.30 -2.33 -4.97
CA SER A 78 5.69 -2.72 -3.71
C SER A 78 5.90 -1.69 -2.62
N VAL A 79 4.94 -1.63 -1.70
CA VAL A 79 5.04 -0.89 -0.46
C VAL A 79 4.84 -1.84 0.71
N THR A 80 5.66 -1.70 1.73
CA THR A 80 5.47 -2.37 3.02
C THR A 80 5.09 -1.32 4.06
N ILE A 81 3.96 -1.54 4.71
CA ILE A 81 3.51 -0.76 5.85
C ILE A 81 3.44 -1.63 7.10
N GLN A 82 3.61 -1.01 8.26
CA GLN A 82 3.35 -1.61 9.56
C GLN A 82 2.02 -1.08 10.08
N LEU A 83 1.14 -1.99 10.47
CA LEU A 83 -0.17 -1.66 11.03
C LEU A 83 0.00 -1.42 12.54
N ASN A 84 -0.25 -0.19 12.98
CA ASN A 84 -0.27 0.16 14.40
C ASN A 84 -1.68 0.04 14.98
N GLU A 85 -2.69 0.22 14.13
CA GLU A 85 -4.11 0.17 14.45
C GLU A 85 -4.86 -0.57 13.32
N THR A 86 -6.18 -0.71 13.47
CA THR A 86 -7.03 -1.21 12.38
C THR A 86 -6.94 -0.28 11.18
N VAL A 87 -6.79 -0.86 10.00
CA VAL A 87 -6.89 -0.16 8.73
C VAL A 87 -8.08 -0.66 7.92
N HIS A 88 -8.64 0.22 7.12
CA HIS A 88 -9.77 -0.04 6.25
C HIS A 88 -9.32 0.04 4.79
N PHE A 89 -9.70 -0.94 3.99
CA PHE A 89 -9.51 -0.90 2.54
C PHE A 89 -10.64 -0.10 1.91
N LYS A 90 -10.34 0.75 0.93
CA LYS A 90 -11.40 1.50 0.22
C LYS A 90 -12.28 0.62 -0.65
N GLU A 91 -11.79 -0.57 -0.99
CA GLU A 91 -12.51 -1.60 -1.76
C GLU A 91 -12.28 -2.98 -1.12
N PRO A 92 -13.22 -3.93 -1.22
CA PRO A 92 -13.04 -5.29 -0.71
C PRO A 92 -11.90 -6.00 -1.44
N VAL A 93 -10.94 -6.56 -0.70
CA VAL A 93 -9.71 -7.10 -1.27
C VAL A 93 -9.42 -8.53 -0.81
N ALA A 94 -8.55 -9.22 -1.54
CA ALA A 94 -8.02 -10.51 -1.12
C ALA A 94 -6.67 -10.32 -0.42
N VAL A 95 -6.53 -10.83 0.80
CA VAL A 95 -5.31 -10.73 1.61
C VAL A 95 -4.80 -12.12 1.92
N LYS A 96 -3.53 -12.38 1.60
CA LYS A 96 -2.81 -13.55 2.08
C LYS A 96 -2.28 -13.24 3.48
N ILE A 97 -2.75 -13.96 4.48
CA ILE A 97 -2.24 -13.88 5.85
C ILE A 97 -1.12 -14.92 6.00
N VAL A 98 0.01 -14.50 6.56
CA VAL A 98 1.18 -15.33 6.87
C VAL A 98 1.41 -15.27 8.37
N ASN A 99 1.43 -16.44 9.03
CA ASN A 99 1.75 -16.58 10.45
C ASN A 99 2.70 -17.76 10.64
N GLY A 100 3.99 -17.47 10.84
CA GLY A 100 5.02 -18.50 10.90
C GLY A 100 5.08 -19.34 9.62
N ASN A 101 4.84 -20.65 9.74
CA ASN A 101 4.84 -21.58 8.60
C ASN A 101 3.46 -21.74 7.95
N GLU A 102 2.43 -21.10 8.49
CA GLU A 102 1.07 -21.19 7.98
C GLU A 102 0.74 -19.96 7.11
N SER A 103 -0.03 -20.20 6.05
CA SER A 103 -0.61 -19.12 5.28
C SER A 103 -2.02 -19.47 4.83
N TYR A 104 -2.90 -18.48 4.85
CA TYR A 104 -4.28 -18.61 4.40
C TYR A 104 -4.70 -17.36 3.62
N PHE A 105 -5.69 -17.51 2.77
CA PHE A 105 -6.24 -16.41 1.97
C PHE A 105 -7.61 -16.02 2.51
N LEU A 106 -7.77 -14.74 2.80
CA LEU A 106 -9.05 -14.13 3.07
C LEU A 106 -9.48 -13.34 1.84
N THR A 107 -10.74 -13.48 1.43
CA THR A 107 -11.34 -12.72 0.33
C THR A 107 -12.39 -11.76 0.88
N ASN A 108 -12.70 -10.69 0.13
CA ASN A 108 -13.64 -9.65 0.53
C ASN A 108 -13.30 -8.99 1.87
N VAL A 109 -12.02 -8.84 2.17
CA VAL A 109 -11.54 -8.16 3.37
C VAL A 109 -11.74 -6.66 3.19
N THR A 110 -12.46 -6.03 4.11
CA THR A 110 -12.64 -4.57 4.16
C THR A 110 -11.85 -3.92 5.28
N GLU A 111 -11.46 -4.71 6.29
CA GLU A 111 -10.72 -4.23 7.46
C GLU A 111 -9.64 -5.23 7.84
N LEU A 112 -8.48 -4.72 8.26
CA LEU A 112 -7.37 -5.54 8.74
C LEU A 112 -6.85 -4.94 10.04
N ARG A 113 -6.80 -5.77 11.09
CA ARG A 113 -6.34 -5.38 12.41
C ARG A 113 -5.02 -6.08 12.74
N PRO A 114 -4.04 -5.37 13.35
CA PRO A 114 -2.84 -6.00 13.86
C PRO A 114 -3.17 -7.07 14.91
N GLU A 115 -2.47 -8.20 14.83
CA GLU A 115 -2.57 -9.24 15.84
C GLU A 115 -1.71 -8.81 17.03
N PHE A 116 -2.32 -8.13 17.98
CA PHE A 116 -1.69 -7.91 19.28
C PHE A 116 -1.69 -9.24 20.02
N GLU A 117 -0.51 -9.70 20.47
CA GLU A 117 -0.43 -10.83 21.38
C GLU A 117 -1.47 -10.62 22.49
N ARG A 118 -2.46 -11.51 22.57
CA ARG A 118 -3.36 -11.52 23.72
C ARG A 118 -2.46 -11.77 24.93
N PRO A 119 -2.53 -10.95 25.99
CA PRO A 119 -1.85 -11.30 27.22
C PRO A 119 -2.30 -12.70 27.62
N LYS A 120 -1.34 -13.61 27.80
CA LYS A 120 -1.60 -14.93 28.38
C LYS A 120 -2.08 -14.67 29.81
N ASN A 121 -3.40 -14.70 30.02
CA ASN A 121 -3.99 -14.85 31.34
C ASN A 121 -3.83 -16.29 31.83
#